data_AF-A0A969BIB7-F1
#
_entry.id   AF-A0A969BIB7-F1
#
_cell.length_a   1.000
_cell.length_b   1.000
_cell.length_c   1.000
_cell.angle_alpha   90.00
_cell.angle_beta   90.00
_cell.angle_gamma   90.00
#
_symmetry.space_group_name_H-M   'P 1'
#
loop_
_entity.id
_entity.type
_entity.pdbx_description
1 polymer ?
#
loop_
_entity_poly.entity_id
_entity_poly.type
_entity_poly.pdbx_seq_one_letter_code
_entity_poly.pdbx_strand_id
1 'polypeptide(L)'
;MAAAQARFWIAGASSNWNNTANWSATSGGAGGASVPGAANTVTFDANGNGQCNLDIIPTVGGITINGYAGIIDLVGRNLTTTGTNTFASGTVNNSGGAASLVLNTTGTTTFSGTTFGANITGSSARLLFHGSTFNGTITVTKDGNTNDIGNGGNTFNGAVSLTNASTQYLRLGNTNSDIFNNTLAVSIGNTGDIVLAYAAAGTQFNQNVVVNYSSTGDVLIGTNGGTSTSPRVAQSALVR
;
A
#
# COMPACT_ATOMS: atom_id res chain seq x y z
N MET A 1 23.96 -3.38 -8.68
CA MET A 1 23.10 -4.02 -7.66
C MET A 1 22.90 -5.47 -8.08
N ALA A 2 23.13 -6.44 -7.20
CA ALA A 2 22.75 -7.82 -7.50
C ALA A 2 21.24 -7.89 -7.77
N ALA A 3 20.81 -8.60 -8.80
CA ALA A 3 19.39 -8.80 -9.05
C ALA A 3 18.73 -9.47 -7.84
N ALA A 4 17.58 -8.98 -7.40
CA ALA A 4 16.83 -9.61 -6.31
C ALA A 4 16.45 -11.04 -6.73
N GLN A 5 16.71 -12.02 -5.87
CA GLN A 5 16.41 -13.43 -6.18
C GLN A 5 14.95 -13.72 -5.87
N ALA A 6 14.20 -14.24 -6.85
CA ALA A 6 12.80 -14.56 -6.67
C ALA A 6 12.55 -15.68 -5.63
N ARG A 7 11.48 -15.55 -4.87
CA ARG A 7 10.94 -16.59 -3.99
C ARG A 7 9.43 -16.67 -4.18
N PHE A 8 8.93 -17.87 -4.47
CA PHE A 8 7.51 -18.10 -4.72
C PHE A 8 6.92 -18.87 -3.55
N TRP A 9 5.82 -18.35 -2.99
CA TRP A 9 5.02 -19.09 -2.03
C TRP A 9 4.24 -20.18 -2.75
N ILE A 10 4.44 -21.44 -2.37
CA ILE A 10 3.85 -22.61 -3.06
C ILE A 10 3.01 -23.50 -2.14
N ALA A 11 2.78 -23.07 -0.89
CA ALA A 11 2.02 -23.90 0.05
C ALA A 11 0.57 -24.09 -0.45
N GLY A 12 0.08 -25.32 -0.48
CA GLY A 12 -1.31 -25.65 -0.82
C GLY A 12 -2.29 -25.53 0.35
N ALA A 13 -1.78 -25.45 1.57
CA ALA A 13 -2.55 -25.33 2.82
C ALA A 13 -1.94 -24.26 3.72
N SER A 14 -2.68 -23.84 4.75
CA SER A 14 -2.19 -22.87 5.75
C SER A 14 -0.86 -23.34 6.35
N SER A 15 0.16 -22.48 6.31
CA SER A 15 1.51 -22.83 6.74
C SER A 15 2.34 -21.59 7.08
N ASN A 16 3.50 -21.82 7.70
CA ASN A 16 4.35 -20.75 8.22
C ASN A 16 5.32 -20.20 7.19
N TRP A 17 5.62 -18.91 7.29
CA TRP A 17 6.63 -18.22 6.47
C TRP A 17 8.01 -18.86 6.62
N ASN A 18 8.44 -19.19 7.84
CA ASN A 18 9.80 -19.70 8.09
C ASN A 18 9.99 -21.20 7.76
N ASN A 19 9.11 -21.79 6.96
CA ASN A 19 9.25 -23.17 6.48
C ASN A 19 9.74 -23.17 5.01
N THR A 20 10.96 -23.66 4.79
CA THR A 20 11.58 -23.73 3.45
C THR A 20 10.81 -24.60 2.47
N ALA A 21 10.03 -25.58 2.92
CA ALA A 21 9.19 -26.40 2.06
C ALA A 21 8.08 -25.57 1.35
N ASN A 22 7.72 -24.41 1.88
CA ASN A 22 6.72 -23.52 1.28
C ASN A 22 7.30 -22.55 0.25
N TRP A 23 8.62 -22.52 0.07
CA TRP A 23 9.29 -21.59 -0.83
C TRP A 23 9.93 -22.31 -2.00
N SER A 24 9.71 -21.77 -3.21
CA SER A 24 10.36 -22.21 -4.43
C SER A 24 11.17 -21.08 -5.08
N ALA A 25 12.15 -21.44 -5.91
CA ALA A 25 12.88 -20.50 -6.76
C ALA A 25 12.12 -20.15 -8.05
N THR A 26 11.07 -20.90 -8.38
CA THR A 26 10.23 -20.71 -9.57
C THR A 26 8.75 -20.87 -9.22
N SER A 27 7.86 -20.19 -9.96
CA SER A 27 6.40 -20.33 -9.77
C SER A 27 5.96 -21.78 -9.94
N GLY A 28 5.22 -22.32 -8.96
CA GLY A 28 4.75 -23.71 -8.95
C GLY A 28 5.84 -24.79 -8.91
N GLY A 29 7.11 -24.39 -8.69
CA GLY A 29 8.23 -25.32 -8.62
C GLY A 29 8.27 -26.14 -7.33
N ALA A 30 9.29 -26.99 -7.20
CA ALA A 30 9.52 -27.74 -5.97
C ALA A 30 9.84 -26.80 -4.78
N GLY A 31 9.38 -27.19 -3.59
CA GLY A 31 9.74 -26.54 -2.34
C GLY A 31 11.18 -26.83 -1.91
N GLY A 32 11.69 -26.03 -0.96
CA GLY A 32 13.03 -26.18 -0.40
C GLY A 32 13.98 -25.02 -0.71
N ALA A 33 13.49 -23.95 -1.34
CA ALA A 33 14.25 -22.71 -1.43
C ALA A 33 14.45 -22.10 -0.03
N SER A 34 15.49 -21.26 0.12
CA SER A 34 15.71 -20.55 1.38
C SER A 34 14.53 -19.66 1.73
N VAL A 35 14.26 -19.51 3.03
CA VAL A 35 13.29 -18.52 3.53
C VAL A 35 13.68 -17.13 3.00
N PRO A 36 12.74 -16.32 2.48
CA PRO A 36 13.05 -15.03 1.88
C PRO A 36 13.62 -14.04 2.90
N GLY A 37 14.67 -13.33 2.50
CA GLY A 37 15.22 -12.17 3.21
C GLY A 37 15.33 -10.93 2.32
N ALA A 38 16.10 -9.93 2.75
CA ALA A 38 16.11 -8.60 2.14
C ALA A 38 16.60 -8.57 0.67
N ALA A 39 17.30 -9.60 0.22
CA ALA A 39 17.75 -9.75 -1.17
C ALA A 39 16.71 -10.42 -2.07
N ASN A 40 15.55 -10.81 -1.55
CA ASN A 40 14.55 -11.58 -2.26
C ASN A 40 13.30 -10.76 -2.59
N THR A 41 12.82 -10.85 -3.82
CA THR A 41 11.44 -10.47 -4.15
C THR A 41 10.55 -11.68 -3.92
N VAL A 42 9.57 -11.54 -3.03
CA VAL A 42 8.59 -12.61 -2.78
C VAL A 42 7.41 -12.47 -3.73
N THR A 43 6.94 -13.59 -4.25
CA THR A 43 5.79 -13.65 -5.16
C THR A 43 4.76 -14.63 -4.60
N PHE A 44 3.55 -14.11 -4.45
CA PHE A 44 2.34 -14.85 -4.18
C PHE A 44 1.52 -14.82 -5.47
N ASP A 45 1.45 -15.96 -6.16
CA ASP A 45 0.69 -16.12 -7.39
C ASP A 45 -0.35 -17.24 -7.24
N ALA A 46 -0.93 -17.67 -8.36
CA ALA A 46 -1.97 -18.70 -8.37
C ALA A 46 -1.45 -20.12 -8.06
N ASN A 47 -0.13 -20.35 -7.98
CA ASN A 47 0.50 -21.66 -7.80
C ASN A 47 0.84 -21.98 -6.33
N GLY A 48 0.11 -21.40 -5.38
CA GLY A 48 0.24 -21.67 -3.96
C GLY A 48 -0.76 -20.84 -3.18
N ASN A 49 -1.95 -21.40 -2.91
CA ASN A 49 -3.09 -20.65 -2.34
C ASN A 49 -3.29 -20.86 -0.84
N GLY A 50 -2.43 -21.65 -0.20
CA GLY A 50 -2.43 -21.82 1.25
C GLY A 50 -2.14 -20.49 1.96
N GLN A 51 -2.83 -20.24 3.07
CA GLN A 51 -2.60 -19.06 3.91
C GLN A 51 -1.14 -19.05 4.40
N CYS A 52 -0.47 -17.92 4.25
CA CYS A 52 0.89 -17.70 4.73
C CYS A 52 0.85 -16.98 6.08
N ASN A 53 1.29 -17.67 7.14
CA ASN A 53 1.33 -17.11 8.48
C ASN A 53 2.76 -16.66 8.81
N LEU A 54 2.95 -15.39 9.18
CA LEU A 54 4.25 -14.94 9.66
C LEU A 54 4.51 -15.52 11.06
N ASP A 55 5.58 -16.29 11.18
CA ASP A 55 6.13 -16.80 12.45
C ASP A 55 7.46 -16.14 12.83
N ILE A 56 7.99 -15.30 11.94
CA ILE A 56 9.15 -14.41 12.13
C ILE A 56 8.81 -12.98 11.69
N ILE A 57 9.70 -12.01 11.89
CA ILE A 57 9.56 -10.62 11.42
C ILE A 57 10.42 -10.46 10.15
N PRO A 58 9.90 -10.73 8.94
CA PRO A 58 10.68 -10.70 7.71
C PRO A 58 10.92 -9.28 7.17
N THR A 59 12.08 -9.10 6.56
CA THR A 59 12.38 -8.00 5.63
C THR A 59 12.69 -8.60 4.26
N VAL A 60 12.00 -8.14 3.21
CA VAL A 60 12.14 -8.63 1.83
C VAL A 60 12.46 -7.51 0.86
N GLY A 61 13.13 -7.83 -0.24
CA GLY A 61 13.50 -6.90 -1.32
C GLY A 61 12.34 -6.48 -2.23
N GLY A 62 11.10 -6.81 -1.87
CA GLY A 62 9.88 -6.48 -2.61
C GLY A 62 8.85 -7.60 -2.52
N ILE A 63 7.60 -7.28 -2.81
CA ILE A 63 6.49 -8.25 -2.81
C ILE A 63 5.64 -8.09 -4.05
N THR A 64 5.25 -9.20 -4.65
CA THR A 64 4.25 -9.27 -5.72
C THR A 64 3.12 -10.19 -5.30
N ILE A 65 1.89 -9.70 -5.27
CA ILE A 65 0.67 -10.49 -5.07
C ILE A 65 -0.17 -10.40 -6.33
N ASN A 66 -0.15 -11.44 -7.16
CA ASN A 66 -0.84 -11.44 -8.45
C ASN A 66 -1.41 -12.83 -8.79
N GLY A 67 -2.73 -12.98 -8.68
CA GLY A 67 -3.44 -14.26 -8.84
C GLY A 67 -3.52 -15.10 -7.56
N TYR A 68 -2.95 -14.63 -6.45
CA TYR A 68 -3.05 -15.31 -5.16
C TYR A 68 -4.44 -15.11 -4.55
N ALA A 69 -5.10 -16.22 -4.21
CA ALA A 69 -6.42 -16.21 -3.60
C ALA A 69 -6.39 -16.34 -2.06
N GLY A 70 -5.23 -16.62 -1.48
CA GLY A 70 -5.08 -16.84 -0.05
C GLY A 70 -4.90 -15.55 0.76
N ILE A 71 -4.49 -15.74 2.01
CA ILE A 71 -4.25 -14.68 2.98
C ILE A 71 -2.77 -14.71 3.37
N ILE A 72 -2.12 -13.55 3.32
CA ILE A 72 -0.87 -13.31 4.05
C ILE A 72 -1.29 -12.75 5.41
N ASP A 73 -1.15 -13.55 6.47
CA ASP A 73 -1.46 -13.13 7.83
C ASP A 73 -0.18 -12.76 8.58
N LEU A 74 -0.14 -11.51 9.06
CA LEU A 74 0.98 -10.97 9.81
C LEU A 74 1.11 -11.58 11.21
N VAL A 75 0.02 -12.11 11.79
CA VAL A 75 0.02 -12.75 13.13
C VAL A 75 0.81 -11.93 14.18
N GLY A 76 0.65 -10.59 14.17
CA GLY A 76 1.33 -9.67 15.09
C GLY A 76 2.81 -9.39 14.79
N ARG A 77 3.27 -9.65 13.57
CA ARG A 77 4.67 -9.43 13.13
C ARG A 77 4.73 -8.52 11.90
N ASN A 78 5.64 -7.56 11.92
CA ASN A 78 5.80 -6.67 10.75
C ASN A 78 6.35 -7.44 9.55
N LEU A 79 5.81 -7.13 8.36
CA LEU A 79 6.42 -7.49 7.08
C LEU A 79 7.04 -6.22 6.50
N THR A 80 8.37 -6.17 6.40
CA THR A 80 9.05 -5.00 5.84
C THR A 80 9.46 -5.25 4.39
N THR A 81 9.18 -4.29 3.50
CA THR A 81 9.57 -4.37 2.08
C THR A 81 10.53 -3.24 1.72
N THR A 82 11.63 -3.55 1.04
CA THR A 82 12.66 -2.56 0.68
C THR A 82 12.76 -2.25 -0.81
N GLY A 83 12.14 -3.05 -1.68
CA GLY A 83 12.09 -2.80 -3.13
C GLY A 83 10.67 -2.62 -3.65
N THR A 84 10.49 -2.89 -4.95
CA THR A 84 9.21 -2.69 -5.65
C THR A 84 8.11 -3.60 -5.10
N ASN A 85 6.93 -3.03 -4.91
CA ASN A 85 5.75 -3.72 -4.38
C ASN A 85 4.58 -3.65 -5.37
N THR A 86 3.95 -4.81 -5.62
CA THR A 86 2.74 -4.93 -6.45
C THR A 86 1.68 -5.72 -5.70
N PHE A 87 0.55 -5.09 -5.42
CA PHE A 87 -0.55 -5.67 -4.65
C PHE A 87 -1.82 -5.73 -5.52
N ALA A 88 -1.93 -6.75 -6.36
CA ALA A 88 -2.96 -6.85 -7.40
C ALA A 88 -4.09 -7.84 -7.08
N SER A 89 -4.00 -8.59 -5.97
CA SER A 89 -4.97 -9.62 -5.61
C SER A 89 -4.80 -10.07 -4.15
N GLY A 90 -5.61 -11.02 -3.69
CA GLY A 90 -5.46 -11.65 -2.38
C GLY A 90 -5.75 -10.72 -1.20
N THR A 91 -5.43 -11.22 -0.01
CA THR A 91 -5.64 -10.48 1.25
C THR A 91 -4.35 -10.43 2.06
N VAL A 92 -4.04 -9.26 2.62
CA VAL A 92 -3.01 -9.09 3.66
C VAL A 92 -3.73 -8.72 4.96
N ASN A 93 -3.71 -9.60 5.95
CA ASN A 93 -4.41 -9.42 7.21
C ASN A 93 -3.44 -9.44 8.40
N ASN A 94 -3.92 -9.05 9.57
CA ASN A 94 -3.21 -9.24 10.83
C ASN A 94 -4.17 -9.75 11.90
N SER A 95 -4.14 -11.05 12.16
CA SER A 95 -4.92 -11.67 13.24
C SER A 95 -4.30 -11.52 14.63
N GLY A 96 -3.05 -11.02 14.73
CA GLY A 96 -2.32 -10.87 15.98
C GLY A 96 -2.29 -9.44 16.52
N GLY A 97 -1.30 -9.16 17.39
CA GLY A 97 -1.12 -7.84 18.04
C GLY A 97 -0.77 -6.70 17.07
N ALA A 98 -0.27 -5.58 17.59
CA ALA A 98 0.03 -4.41 16.76
C ALA A 98 1.19 -4.68 15.77
N ALA A 99 0.86 -4.81 14.48
CA ALA A 99 1.82 -4.98 13.39
C ALA A 99 1.29 -4.37 12.08
N SER A 100 2.21 -4.12 11.15
CA SER A 100 1.94 -3.50 9.86
C SER A 100 2.72 -4.15 8.72
N LEU A 101 2.20 -3.99 7.51
CA LEU A 101 3.03 -3.98 6.31
C LEU A 101 3.84 -2.67 6.30
N VAL A 102 5.16 -2.77 6.41
CA VAL A 102 6.06 -1.62 6.49
C VAL A 102 6.74 -1.40 5.14
N LEU A 103 6.42 -0.29 4.49
CA LEU A 103 7.06 0.17 3.27
C LEU A 103 8.34 0.92 3.65
N ASN A 104 9.49 0.45 3.18
CA ASN A 104 10.77 1.13 3.35
C ASN A 104 11.54 1.08 2.03
N THR A 105 10.94 1.64 0.98
CA THR A 105 11.45 1.47 -0.38
C THR A 105 11.68 2.79 -1.09
N THR A 106 12.74 2.85 -1.88
CA THR A 106 12.96 3.92 -2.89
C THR A 106 12.35 3.56 -4.25
N GLY A 107 11.60 2.45 -4.31
CA GLY A 107 10.92 1.96 -5.49
C GLY A 107 9.46 2.39 -5.56
N THR A 108 8.70 1.66 -6.37
CA THR A 108 7.25 1.88 -6.54
C THR A 108 6.47 0.90 -5.69
N THR A 109 5.46 1.40 -4.99
CA THR A 109 4.40 0.59 -4.38
C THR A 109 3.10 0.82 -5.11
N THR A 110 2.55 -0.25 -5.68
CA THR A 110 1.29 -0.24 -6.45
C THR A 110 0.22 -1.04 -5.73
N PHE A 111 -0.90 -0.39 -5.41
CA PHE A 111 -2.07 -0.99 -4.78
C PHE A 111 -3.18 -1.14 -5.82
N SER A 112 -3.42 -2.33 -6.34
CA SER A 112 -4.26 -2.56 -7.53
C SER A 112 -5.24 -3.73 -7.43
N GLY A 113 -5.75 -4.04 -6.22
CA GLY A 113 -6.80 -5.05 -6.05
C GLY A 113 -6.69 -5.90 -4.78
N THR A 114 -5.62 -5.74 -3.99
CA THR A 114 -5.49 -6.44 -2.70
C THR A 114 -6.43 -5.86 -1.64
N THR A 115 -6.94 -6.73 -0.78
CA THR A 115 -7.66 -6.33 0.44
C THR A 115 -6.69 -6.33 1.63
N PHE A 116 -6.59 -5.20 2.33
CA PHE A 116 -5.73 -5.04 3.49
C PHE A 116 -6.55 -4.98 4.77
N GLY A 117 -6.57 -6.07 5.53
CA GLY A 117 -6.99 -6.08 6.94
C GLY A 117 -5.90 -5.54 7.86
N ALA A 118 -4.63 -5.69 7.48
CA ALA A 118 -3.50 -5.15 8.21
C ALA A 118 -3.33 -3.63 8.01
N ASN A 119 -2.69 -2.99 8.97
CA ASN A 119 -2.21 -1.62 8.82
C ASN A 119 -1.04 -1.56 7.83
N ILE A 120 -0.87 -0.42 7.18
CA ILE A 120 0.27 -0.15 6.29
C ILE A 120 0.94 1.14 6.74
N THR A 121 2.26 1.11 6.87
CA THR A 121 3.05 2.27 7.30
C THR A 121 4.31 2.46 6.47
N GLY A 122 4.95 3.62 6.56
CA GLY A 122 6.30 3.85 6.06
C GLY A 122 6.38 4.78 4.84
N SER A 123 7.35 4.58 3.95
CA SER A 123 7.55 5.41 2.77
C SER A 123 7.81 4.62 1.49
N SER A 124 7.48 5.25 0.37
CA SER A 124 7.83 4.79 -0.97
C SER A 124 8.16 5.98 -1.86
N ALA A 125 9.16 5.84 -2.74
CA ALA A 125 9.44 6.89 -3.74
C ALA A 125 8.23 7.14 -4.64
N ARG A 126 7.50 6.08 -4.97
CA ARG A 126 6.25 6.14 -5.72
C ARG A 126 5.13 5.39 -5.03
N LEU A 127 3.96 6.01 -4.96
CA LEU A 127 2.73 5.46 -4.40
C LEU A 127 1.62 5.54 -5.45
N LEU A 128 1.09 4.39 -5.85
CA LEU A 128 0.03 4.32 -6.85
C LEU A 128 -1.19 3.58 -6.28
N PHE A 129 -2.32 4.28 -6.24
CA PHE A 129 -3.59 3.79 -5.68
C PHE A 129 -4.59 3.48 -6.81
N HIS A 130 -4.74 2.20 -7.12
CA HIS A 130 -5.45 1.65 -8.30
C HIS A 130 -6.52 0.61 -7.94
N GLY A 131 -7.30 0.82 -6.87
CA GLY A 131 -8.50 0.02 -6.62
C GLY A 131 -8.33 -1.07 -5.55
N SER A 132 -7.59 -0.78 -4.49
CA SER A 132 -7.48 -1.68 -3.34
C SER A 132 -8.50 -1.34 -2.25
N THR A 133 -8.76 -2.29 -1.35
CA THR A 133 -9.60 -2.08 -0.16
C THR A 133 -8.73 -2.08 1.09
N PHE A 134 -8.83 -1.04 1.91
CA PHE A 134 -8.03 -0.84 3.12
C PHE A 134 -8.95 -0.84 4.35
N ASN A 135 -9.03 -1.99 5.03
CA ASN A 135 -9.72 -2.16 6.30
C ASN A 135 -8.85 -1.74 7.49
N GLY A 136 -7.54 -1.95 7.40
CA GLY A 136 -6.56 -1.38 8.32
C GLY A 136 -6.25 0.10 8.00
N THR A 137 -5.49 0.76 8.88
CA THR A 137 -5.04 2.14 8.67
C THR A 137 -3.94 2.22 7.61
N ILE A 138 -3.83 3.36 6.94
CA ILE A 138 -2.72 3.66 6.03
C ILE A 138 -2.00 4.93 6.51
N THR A 139 -0.70 4.85 6.76
CA THR A 139 0.13 5.99 7.17
C THR A 139 1.41 5.99 6.34
N VAL A 140 1.37 6.63 5.17
CA VAL A 140 2.45 6.51 4.17
C VAL A 140 2.93 7.86 3.65
N THR A 141 4.22 7.90 3.32
CA THR A 141 4.88 9.07 2.72
C THR A 141 5.35 8.75 1.31
N LYS A 142 5.04 9.63 0.35
CA LYS A 142 5.72 9.71 -0.94
C LYS A 142 6.96 10.57 -0.80
N ASP A 143 8.14 10.05 -1.17
CA ASP A 143 9.42 10.78 -1.06
C ASP A 143 10.21 10.89 -2.38
N GLY A 144 9.67 10.38 -3.50
CA GLY A 144 10.33 10.42 -4.81
C GLY A 144 9.74 11.46 -5.77
N ASN A 145 10.61 12.14 -6.54
CA ASN A 145 10.26 13.24 -7.44
C ASN A 145 9.73 12.77 -8.81
N THR A 146 8.63 12.03 -8.79
CA THR A 146 7.90 11.64 -10.00
C THR A 146 6.43 11.91 -9.82
N ASN A 147 5.75 12.18 -10.93
CA ASN A 147 4.30 12.30 -10.95
C ASN A 147 3.67 10.93 -10.73
N ASP A 148 2.88 10.80 -9.67
CA ASP A 148 2.17 9.58 -9.34
C ASP A 148 0.69 9.75 -9.61
N ILE A 149 0.18 8.94 -10.53
CA ILE A 149 -1.21 8.97 -10.99
C ILE A 149 -1.90 7.69 -10.51
N GLY A 150 -2.66 7.81 -9.41
CA GLY A 150 -3.60 6.81 -8.95
C GLY A 150 -4.90 6.89 -9.74
N ASN A 151 -5.26 5.80 -10.41
CA ASN A 151 -6.54 5.66 -11.14
C ASN A 151 -7.75 5.80 -10.22
N GLY A 152 -7.57 5.62 -8.91
CA GLY A 152 -8.66 5.59 -7.93
C GLY A 152 -9.39 4.24 -7.91
N GLY A 153 -10.63 4.23 -7.43
CA GLY A 153 -11.41 2.99 -7.21
C GLY A 153 -11.13 2.34 -5.87
N ASN A 154 -10.43 3.03 -4.96
CA ASN A 154 -10.05 2.48 -3.68
C ASN A 154 -11.17 2.67 -2.65
N THR A 155 -11.26 1.75 -1.70
CA THR A 155 -12.14 1.88 -0.53
C THR A 155 -11.30 1.89 0.74
N PHE A 156 -11.27 3.02 1.45
CA PHE A 156 -10.56 3.21 2.70
C PHE A 156 -11.54 3.16 3.87
N ASN A 157 -11.63 2.00 4.53
CA ASN A 157 -12.42 1.79 5.75
C ASN A 157 -11.65 2.20 7.01
N GLY A 158 -10.33 2.02 7.01
CA GLY A 158 -9.43 2.55 8.04
C GLY A 158 -9.09 4.03 7.83
N ALA A 159 -8.58 4.67 8.88
CA ALA A 159 -8.08 6.05 8.80
C ALA A 159 -6.86 6.15 7.86
N VAL A 160 -6.76 7.29 7.18
CA VAL A 160 -5.73 7.54 6.17
C VAL A 160 -4.88 8.74 6.56
N SER A 161 -3.57 8.59 6.50
CA SER A 161 -2.58 9.65 6.61
C SER A 161 -1.62 9.59 5.42
N LEU A 162 -1.70 10.56 4.53
CA LEU A 162 -0.83 10.67 3.35
C LEU A 162 0.06 11.89 3.46
N THR A 163 1.37 11.70 3.28
CA THR A 163 2.33 12.80 3.19
C THR A 163 2.97 12.81 1.82
N ASN A 164 3.00 13.98 1.16
CA ASN A 164 3.85 14.17 -0.02
C ASN A 164 5.08 14.99 0.38
N ALA A 165 6.23 14.34 0.49
CA ALA A 165 7.52 14.96 0.80
C ALA A 165 8.36 15.23 -0.47
N SER A 166 7.79 15.01 -1.65
CA SER A 166 8.47 15.20 -2.94
C SER A 166 8.14 16.52 -3.62
N THR A 167 8.84 16.85 -4.70
CA THR A 167 8.57 18.05 -5.51
C THR A 167 7.54 17.82 -6.62
N GLN A 168 6.96 16.61 -6.72
CA GLN A 168 6.01 16.21 -7.76
C GLN A 168 4.70 15.73 -7.13
N TYR A 169 3.62 15.74 -7.91
CA TYR A 169 2.29 15.48 -7.32
C TYR A 169 2.06 14.01 -6.97
N LEU A 170 1.29 13.80 -5.90
CA LEU A 170 0.58 12.56 -5.60
C LEU A 170 -0.90 12.76 -5.95
N ARG A 171 -1.41 12.02 -6.93
CA ARG A 171 -2.78 12.15 -7.43
C ARG A 171 -3.60 10.89 -7.20
N LEU A 172 -4.83 11.05 -6.72
CA LEU A 172 -5.83 10.01 -6.55
C LEU A 172 -7.12 10.39 -7.30
N GLY A 173 -7.97 9.39 -7.59
CA GLY A 173 -9.23 9.59 -8.30
C GLY A 173 -9.09 10.04 -9.76
N ASN A 174 -8.08 9.54 -10.49
CA ASN A 174 -7.88 9.94 -11.89
C ASN A 174 -8.91 9.36 -12.87
N THR A 175 -9.48 8.19 -12.59
CA THR A 175 -10.44 7.52 -13.49
C THR A 175 -11.67 7.04 -12.74
N ASN A 176 -11.48 6.41 -11.59
CA ASN A 176 -12.52 5.85 -10.73
C ASN A 176 -12.57 6.61 -9.41
N SER A 177 -13.74 6.73 -8.80
CA SER A 177 -13.88 7.43 -7.52
C SER A 177 -13.28 6.64 -6.37
N ASP A 178 -12.71 7.36 -5.41
CA ASP A 178 -12.27 6.77 -4.14
C ASP A 178 -13.34 6.96 -3.07
N ILE A 179 -13.39 6.07 -2.09
CA ILE A 179 -14.31 6.15 -0.94
C ILE A 179 -13.49 6.16 0.34
N PHE A 180 -13.55 7.26 1.09
CA PHE A 180 -12.93 7.41 2.41
C PHE A 180 -14.02 7.34 3.48
N ASN A 181 -14.18 6.17 4.11
CA ASN A 181 -15.15 5.90 5.17
C ASN A 181 -14.68 6.35 6.56
N ASN A 182 -13.42 6.79 6.67
CA ASN A 182 -12.82 7.29 7.90
C ASN A 182 -12.05 8.60 7.64
N THR A 183 -11.51 9.21 8.69
CA THR A 183 -10.74 10.45 8.60
C THR A 183 -9.60 10.32 7.60
N LEU A 184 -9.50 11.30 6.70
CA LEU A 184 -8.37 11.48 5.79
C LEU A 184 -7.53 12.66 6.30
N ALA A 185 -6.28 12.40 6.66
CA ALA A 185 -5.26 13.41 6.92
C ALA A 185 -4.29 13.46 5.72
N VAL A 186 -4.10 14.66 5.17
CA VAL A 186 -3.12 14.92 4.12
C VAL A 186 -2.13 15.96 4.58
N SER A 187 -0.85 15.73 4.26
CA SER A 187 0.25 16.57 4.69
C SER A 187 1.15 16.93 3.51
N ILE A 188 1.33 18.24 3.29
CA ILE A 188 2.29 18.77 2.32
C ILE A 188 3.64 18.93 3.01
N GLY A 189 4.56 18.03 2.69
CA GLY A 189 5.94 17.98 3.20
C GLY A 189 6.95 18.75 2.35
N ASN A 190 6.61 19.08 1.10
CA ASN A 190 7.49 19.75 0.15
C ASN A 190 6.65 20.51 -0.92
N THR A 191 7.22 20.86 -2.07
CA THR A 191 6.54 21.64 -3.12
C THR A 191 5.58 20.84 -4.00
N GLY A 192 5.55 19.51 -3.88
CA GLY A 192 4.67 18.64 -4.66
C GLY A 192 3.26 18.59 -4.06
N ASP A 193 2.26 18.66 -4.93
CA ASP A 193 0.85 18.70 -4.53
C ASP A 193 0.31 17.34 -4.08
N ILE A 194 -0.77 17.35 -3.30
CA ILE A 194 -1.67 16.22 -3.15
C ILE A 194 -2.98 16.57 -3.86
N VAL A 195 -3.36 15.75 -4.85
CA VAL A 195 -4.53 15.98 -5.69
C VAL A 195 -5.53 14.85 -5.51
N LEU A 196 -6.69 15.16 -4.96
CA LEU A 196 -7.78 14.22 -4.67
C LEU A 196 -8.96 14.47 -5.60
N ALA A 197 -9.73 13.42 -5.88
CA ALA A 197 -10.89 13.49 -6.77
C ALA A 197 -10.54 14.20 -8.10
N TYR A 198 -9.44 13.80 -8.77
CA TYR A 198 -8.87 14.55 -9.88
C TYR A 198 -9.74 14.59 -11.13
N ALA A 199 -10.34 13.49 -11.57
CA ALA A 199 -11.23 13.50 -12.74
C ALA A 199 -12.40 12.52 -12.59
N ALA A 200 -12.34 11.63 -11.61
CA ALA A 200 -13.44 10.77 -11.25
C ALA A 200 -14.57 11.56 -10.58
N ALA A 201 -15.80 11.28 -11.02
CA ALA A 201 -16.99 11.80 -10.38
C ALA A 201 -17.37 10.94 -9.15
N GLY A 202 -17.79 11.60 -8.06
CA GLY A 202 -18.37 10.92 -6.90
C GLY A 202 -17.36 10.32 -5.93
N THR A 203 -16.18 10.92 -5.78
CA THR A 203 -15.29 10.59 -4.65
C THR A 203 -16.00 10.92 -3.34
N GLN A 204 -15.93 10.04 -2.35
CA GLN A 204 -16.67 10.20 -1.09
C GLN A 204 -15.73 10.43 0.07
N PHE A 205 -15.95 11.53 0.79
CA PHE A 205 -15.29 11.80 2.07
C PHE A 205 -16.34 11.75 3.17
N ASN A 206 -16.51 10.57 3.78
CA ASN A 206 -17.61 10.32 4.71
C ASN A 206 -17.32 10.82 6.13
N GLN A 207 -16.07 11.17 6.42
CA GLN A 207 -15.62 11.79 7.67
C GLN A 207 -14.76 13.05 7.39
N ASN A 208 -14.12 13.61 8.42
CA ASN A 208 -13.30 14.82 8.27
C ASN A 208 -12.12 14.61 7.31
N VAL A 209 -11.86 15.65 6.52
CA VAL A 209 -10.58 15.83 5.84
C VAL A 209 -9.76 16.83 6.62
N VAL A 210 -8.58 16.40 7.07
CA VAL A 210 -7.60 17.21 7.80
C VAL A 210 -6.45 17.51 6.86
N VAL A 211 -6.09 18.78 6.75
CA VAL A 211 -5.00 19.24 5.88
C VAL A 211 -3.92 19.89 6.72
N ASN A 212 -2.67 19.45 6.55
CA ASN A 212 -1.50 20.01 7.20
C ASN A 212 -0.51 20.52 6.14
N TYR A 213 0.04 21.71 6.36
CA TYR A 213 1.08 22.28 5.51
C TYR A 213 2.36 22.45 6.32
N SER A 214 3.42 21.78 5.90
CA SER A 214 4.80 22.00 6.37
C SER A 214 5.70 22.56 5.28
N SER A 215 5.15 22.81 4.08
CA SER A 215 5.83 23.37 2.91
C SER A 215 4.81 24.03 1.98
N THR A 216 5.19 24.31 0.73
CA THR A 216 4.45 25.20 -0.18
C THR A 216 3.68 24.52 -1.32
N GLY A 217 3.67 23.19 -1.41
CA GLY A 217 2.76 22.47 -2.32
C GLY A 217 1.29 22.67 -1.93
N ASP A 218 0.37 22.29 -2.81
CA ASP A 218 -1.07 22.48 -2.60
C ASP A 218 -1.83 21.18 -2.32
N VAL A 219 -3.00 21.31 -1.67
CA VAL A 219 -4.00 20.25 -1.60
C VAL A 219 -5.16 20.66 -2.48
N LEU A 220 -5.36 19.92 -3.57
CA LEU A 220 -6.38 20.18 -4.58
C LEU A 220 -7.44 19.09 -4.53
N ILE A 221 -8.73 19.45 -4.48
CA ILE A 221 -9.86 18.51 -4.44
C ILE A 221 -10.85 18.87 -5.54
N GLY A 222 -11.23 17.89 -6.37
CA GLY A 222 -12.25 18.10 -7.41
C GLY A 222 -11.76 18.94 -8.59
N THR A 223 -10.53 18.70 -9.04
CA THR A 223 -9.97 19.35 -10.24
C THR A 223 -10.44 18.62 -11.51
N ASN A 224 -10.06 19.05 -12.72
CA ASN A 224 -10.33 18.40 -14.02
C ASN A 224 -11.71 17.69 -14.20
N GLY A 225 -12.79 18.30 -13.68
CA GLY A 225 -14.15 17.76 -13.76
C GLY A 225 -14.50 16.68 -12.73
N GLY A 226 -13.55 16.28 -11.89
CA GLY A 226 -13.78 15.39 -10.75
C GLY A 226 -14.67 16.05 -9.69
N THR A 227 -15.46 15.24 -8.99
CA THR A 227 -16.38 15.72 -7.96
C THR A 227 -16.25 14.89 -6.69
N SER A 228 -16.59 15.51 -5.57
CA SER A 228 -16.66 14.82 -4.29
C SER A 228 -17.90 15.20 -3.49
N THR A 229 -18.38 14.29 -2.64
CA THR A 229 -19.33 14.66 -1.59
C THR A 229 -18.60 15.50 -0.55
N SER A 230 -19.25 16.55 -0.03
CA SER A 230 -18.59 17.54 0.82
C SER A 230 -18.34 16.99 2.23
N PRO A 231 -17.07 16.85 2.67
CA PRO A 231 -16.76 16.62 4.07
C PRO A 231 -16.88 17.92 4.87
N ARG A 232 -17.08 17.84 6.20
CA ARG A 232 -16.68 18.93 7.09
C ARG A 232 -15.14 19.04 7.04
N VAL A 233 -14.63 19.99 6.28
CA VAL A 233 -13.18 20.30 6.25
C VAL A 233 -12.82 20.99 7.56
N ALA A 234 -12.11 20.28 8.44
CA ALA A 234 -11.56 20.86 9.66
C ALA A 234 -10.14 21.36 9.35
N GLN A 235 -10.00 22.66 9.11
CA GLN A 235 -8.70 23.29 8.91
C GLN A 235 -8.00 23.44 10.26
N SER A 236 -6.93 22.69 10.50
CA SER A 236 -5.99 22.99 11.59
C SER A 236 -4.90 23.90 11.02
N ALA A 237 -5.12 25.22 11.08
CA ALA A 237 -4.13 26.20 10.64
C ALA A 237 -2.92 26.17 11.59
N LEU A 238 -1.73 25.85 11.07
CA LEU A 238 -0.48 26.36 11.65
C LEU A 238 -0.16 27.66 10.90
N VAL A 239 -0.16 28.75 11.64
CA VAL A 239 0.10 30.12 11.17
C VAL A 239 1.50 30.20 10.57
N ARG A 240 1.64 30.88 9.43
CA ARG A 240 2.93 31.19 8.79
C ARG A 240 3.83 32.01 9.72
#